data_AF-A0A6G1FR60-F1
#
_entry.id   AF-A0A6G1FR60-F1
#
_cell.length_a   1.000
_cell.length_b   1.000
_cell.length_c   1.000
_cell.angle_alpha   90.00
_cell.angle_beta   90.00
_cell.angle_gamma   90.00
#
_symmetry.space_group_name_H-M   'P 1'
#
loop_
_entity.id
_entity.type
_entity.pdbx_description
1 polymer ?
#
loop_
_entity_poly.entity_id
_entity_poly.type
_entity_poly.pdbx_seq_one_letter_code
_entity_poly.pdbx_strand_id
1 'polypeptide(L)'
;MDGSTLEWSGATTFRLKTKGLLTIFLDAWLERPASLDQYLSVDEVDECDYIFISHAHFDHLPSADRIAKETGAIPESQLAAISGGERIPLFIKEQRHKVIVASSSRPHGLPSGPPSGPPGPPTPNPDDAIITVHAWPSLHALMPLGDHRSFPEVMDTGTVYTGSGSHSCTLDVTRGLTYGLGGLLKMDLVPPQMHQDMKDFVTYMKDRDMNRYSFFDGGQIMYNFLIDGKALLWNGHLGGYEGILKEEPDFAVKEVQWIGEPSKVTWCLHDRCPINPKHINVAIATERVEEGTKSKVIELTPAQPFRL
;
A
#
# COMPACT_ATOMS: atom_id res chain seq x y z
N MET A 1 -8.23 -7.26 -18.85
CA MET A 1 -8.10 -7.72 -17.46
C MET A 1 -8.86 -9.02 -17.24
N ASP A 2 -9.08 -9.82 -18.30
CA ASP A 2 -9.78 -11.10 -18.13
C ASP A 2 -8.95 -12.03 -17.23
N GLY A 3 -9.63 -12.79 -16.37
CA GLY A 3 -8.95 -13.62 -15.36
C GLY A 3 -8.22 -12.82 -14.27
N SER A 4 -8.58 -11.55 -14.05
CA SER A 4 -8.05 -10.74 -12.95
C SER A 4 -9.10 -10.48 -11.87
N THR A 5 -8.69 -10.56 -10.62
CA THR A 5 -9.51 -10.26 -9.44
C THR A 5 -8.76 -9.37 -8.47
N LEU A 6 -9.51 -8.52 -7.77
CA LEU A 6 -9.01 -7.70 -6.68
C LEU A 6 -9.77 -8.08 -5.40
N GLU A 7 -9.04 -8.38 -4.35
CA GLU A 7 -9.57 -8.71 -3.03
C GLU A 7 -9.01 -7.71 -2.02
N TRP A 8 -9.86 -7.19 -1.13
CA TRP A 8 -9.47 -6.22 -0.11
C TRP A 8 -9.48 -6.86 1.27
N SER A 9 -8.44 -6.62 2.06
CA SER A 9 -8.25 -7.22 3.39
C SER A 9 -8.09 -6.19 4.51
N GLY A 10 -8.64 -4.98 4.31
CA GLY A 10 -8.59 -3.89 5.29
C GLY A 10 -7.50 -2.87 5.00
N ALA A 11 -7.70 -1.64 5.49
CA ALA A 11 -6.84 -0.50 5.27
C ALA A 11 -6.47 -0.31 3.78
N THR A 12 -5.20 -0.45 3.44
CA THR A 12 -4.65 -0.37 2.07
C THR A 12 -4.21 -1.73 1.54
N THR A 13 -4.52 -2.83 2.23
CA THR A 13 -4.06 -4.17 1.88
C THR A 13 -4.98 -4.81 0.85
N PHE A 14 -4.42 -5.13 -0.32
CA PHE A 14 -5.13 -5.82 -1.40
C PHE A 14 -4.34 -7.00 -1.95
N ARG A 15 -5.08 -8.01 -2.41
CA ARG A 15 -4.56 -9.10 -3.23
C ARG A 15 -5.09 -8.97 -4.66
N LEU A 16 -4.20 -8.64 -5.60
CA LEU A 16 -4.45 -8.65 -7.02
C LEU A 16 -4.01 -9.99 -7.61
N LYS A 17 -4.97 -10.79 -8.07
CA LYS A 17 -4.66 -11.90 -8.99
C LYS A 17 -4.86 -11.40 -10.41
N THR A 18 -3.90 -11.59 -11.30
CA THR A 18 -4.03 -11.09 -12.67
C THR A 18 -3.65 -12.13 -13.72
N LYS A 19 -4.42 -12.11 -14.82
CA LYS A 19 -4.27 -13.00 -15.99
C LYS A 19 -4.32 -14.50 -15.65
N GLY A 20 -4.77 -14.87 -14.44
CA GLY A 20 -4.67 -16.22 -13.90
C GLY A 20 -3.23 -16.72 -13.70
N LEU A 21 -2.24 -15.83 -13.64
CA LEU A 21 -0.82 -16.16 -13.67
C LEU A 21 0.01 -15.56 -12.54
N LEU A 22 -0.40 -14.40 -12.00
CA LEU A 22 0.33 -13.73 -10.93
C LEU A 22 -0.59 -13.42 -9.76
N THR A 23 -0.09 -13.66 -8.55
CA THR A 23 -0.70 -13.19 -7.30
C THR A 23 0.19 -12.10 -6.68
N ILE A 24 -0.38 -10.91 -6.48
CA ILE A 24 0.34 -9.71 -6.06
C ILE A 24 -0.33 -9.13 -4.82
N PHE A 25 0.45 -8.87 -3.76
CA PHE A 25 -0.01 -8.11 -2.61
C PHE A 25 0.35 -6.62 -2.75
N LEU A 26 -0.59 -5.75 -2.42
CA LEU A 26 -0.44 -4.29 -2.35
C LEU A 26 -0.57 -3.91 -0.88
N ASP A 27 0.52 -3.46 -0.28
CA ASP A 27 0.74 -3.52 1.18
C ASP A 27 0.46 -4.93 1.76
N ALA A 28 0.64 -5.11 3.06
CA ALA A 28 0.65 -6.45 3.65
C ALA A 28 0.06 -6.55 5.07
N TRP A 29 -0.65 -5.53 5.55
CA TRP A 29 -1.13 -5.48 6.95
C TRP A 29 -2.31 -6.43 7.24
N LEU A 30 -2.02 -7.74 7.22
CA LEU A 30 -2.94 -8.83 7.49
C LEU A 30 -3.05 -9.16 8.99
N GLU A 31 -1.92 -9.09 9.69
CA GLU A 31 -1.89 -9.25 11.15
C GLU A 31 -2.14 -7.91 11.83
N ARG A 32 -3.35 -7.74 12.37
CA ARG A 32 -3.85 -6.47 12.92
C ARG A 32 -3.98 -6.55 14.44
N PRO A 33 -4.01 -5.40 15.16
CA PRO A 33 -4.34 -5.37 16.58
C PRO A 33 -5.62 -6.13 16.87
N ALA A 34 -5.66 -6.89 17.98
CA ALA A 34 -6.78 -7.78 18.34
C ALA A 34 -8.15 -7.08 18.45
N SER A 35 -8.17 -5.75 18.61
CA SER A 35 -9.38 -4.94 18.64
C SER A 35 -9.97 -4.62 17.26
N LEU A 36 -9.26 -4.94 16.18
CA LEU A 36 -9.70 -4.70 14.79
C LEU A 36 -10.12 -6.01 14.13
N ASP A 37 -10.98 -5.90 13.13
CA ASP A 37 -11.38 -7.05 12.33
C ASP A 37 -10.19 -7.58 11.53
N GLN A 38 -10.01 -8.89 11.58
CA GLN A 38 -9.11 -9.62 10.69
C GLN A 38 -9.93 -10.22 9.56
N TYR A 39 -9.70 -9.75 8.33
CA TYR A 39 -10.44 -10.22 7.16
C TYR A 39 -9.77 -11.40 6.47
N LEU A 40 -8.43 -11.46 6.52
CA LEU A 40 -7.62 -12.54 5.97
C LEU A 40 -6.44 -12.76 6.93
N SER A 41 -6.24 -13.99 7.40
CA SER A 41 -5.04 -14.35 8.15
C SER A 41 -3.85 -14.51 7.21
N VAL A 42 -2.66 -14.12 7.65
CA VAL A 42 -1.45 -14.36 6.84
C VAL A 42 -1.20 -15.86 6.63
N ASP A 43 -1.62 -16.72 7.57
CA ASP A 43 -1.50 -18.17 7.47
C ASP A 43 -2.39 -18.77 6.35
N GLU A 44 -3.36 -18.01 5.86
CA GLU A 44 -4.22 -18.39 4.73
C GLU A 44 -3.63 -17.98 3.37
N VAL A 45 -2.45 -17.35 3.35
CA VAL A 45 -1.77 -16.94 2.13
C VAL A 45 -0.86 -18.06 1.61
N ASP A 46 -1.38 -18.85 0.67
CA ASP A 46 -0.69 -19.97 0.04
C ASP A 46 0.10 -19.60 -1.23
N GLU A 47 -0.25 -18.46 -1.86
CA GLU A 47 0.40 -17.98 -3.07
C GLU A 47 0.68 -16.48 -3.06
N CYS A 48 1.88 -16.12 -3.50
CA CYS A 48 2.30 -14.74 -3.78
C CYS A 48 3.53 -14.78 -4.70
N ASP A 49 3.53 -13.94 -5.73
CA ASP A 49 4.66 -13.74 -6.65
C ASP A 49 5.40 -12.43 -6.39
N TYR A 50 4.67 -11.41 -5.93
CA TYR A 50 5.16 -10.06 -5.70
C TYR A 50 4.42 -9.38 -4.55
N ILE A 51 5.16 -8.57 -3.79
CA ILE A 51 4.61 -7.68 -2.76
C ILE A 51 5.05 -6.26 -3.13
N PHE A 52 4.10 -5.35 -3.25
CA PHE A 52 4.33 -3.93 -3.49
C PHE A 52 3.97 -3.15 -2.24
N ILE A 53 4.97 -2.54 -1.61
CA ILE A 53 4.79 -1.73 -0.41
C ILE A 53 4.75 -0.26 -0.81
N SER A 54 3.73 0.48 -0.39
CA SER A 54 3.62 1.93 -0.62
C SER A 54 4.66 2.69 0.19
N HIS A 55 4.77 2.38 1.48
CA HIS A 55 5.76 2.87 2.44
C HIS A 55 5.76 1.98 3.70
N ALA A 56 6.68 2.25 4.63
CA ALA A 56 7.04 1.28 5.66
C ALA A 56 6.31 1.45 7.01
N HIS A 57 5.15 2.11 7.08
CA HIS A 57 4.41 2.25 8.35
C HIS A 57 3.79 0.94 8.84
N PHE A 58 3.29 0.97 10.07
CA PHE A 58 2.78 -0.21 10.81
C PHE A 58 1.53 -0.84 10.18
N ASP A 59 0.82 -0.08 9.37
CA ASP A 59 -0.40 -0.42 8.67
C ASP A 59 -0.16 -0.78 7.19
N HIS A 60 1.10 -0.88 6.78
CA HIS A 60 1.49 -1.18 5.39
C HIS A 60 2.45 -2.36 5.27
N LEU A 61 3.54 -2.35 6.06
CA LEU A 61 4.66 -3.30 5.91
C LEU A 61 4.51 -4.64 6.66
N PRO A 62 3.99 -4.69 7.90
CA PRO A 62 3.94 -5.93 8.66
C PRO A 62 3.26 -7.07 7.90
N SER A 63 3.64 -8.31 8.18
CA SER A 63 3.27 -9.55 7.44
C SER A 63 3.94 -9.75 6.08
N ALA A 64 4.52 -8.72 5.44
CA ALA A 64 5.20 -8.87 4.14
C ALA A 64 6.34 -9.91 4.19
N ASP A 65 7.09 -9.96 5.29
CA ASP A 65 8.20 -10.91 5.44
C ASP A 65 7.72 -12.35 5.62
N ARG A 66 6.59 -12.56 6.31
CA ARG A 66 5.94 -13.87 6.47
C ARG A 66 5.41 -14.38 5.13
N ILE A 67 4.61 -13.55 4.43
CA ILE A 67 4.12 -13.86 3.08
C ILE A 67 5.30 -14.24 2.18
N ALA A 68 6.36 -13.43 2.19
CA ALA A 68 7.55 -13.67 1.38
C ALA A 68 8.24 -15.01 1.68
N LYS A 69 8.41 -15.35 2.96
CA LYS A 69 9.07 -16.59 3.40
C LYS A 69 8.23 -17.83 3.09
N GLU A 70 6.92 -17.76 3.33
CA GLU A 70 6.01 -18.90 3.23
C GLU A 70 5.68 -19.24 1.76
N THR A 71 5.53 -18.24 0.90
CA THR A 71 5.21 -18.43 -0.53
C THR A 71 6.46 -18.53 -1.42
N GLY A 72 7.62 -18.11 -0.90
CA GLY A 72 8.84 -17.96 -1.67
C GLY A 72 8.79 -16.80 -2.68
N ALA A 73 7.95 -15.78 -2.43
CA ALA A 73 7.77 -14.61 -3.29
C ALA A 73 9.03 -13.72 -3.41
N ILE A 74 10.03 -13.87 -2.53
CA ILE A 74 11.18 -12.96 -2.48
C ILE A 74 12.54 -13.69 -2.41
N PRO A 75 13.10 -14.13 -3.55
CA PRO A 75 14.55 -14.20 -3.69
C PRO A 75 15.15 -12.79 -3.60
N GLU A 76 16.39 -12.67 -3.10
CA GLU A 76 17.11 -11.39 -2.96
C GLU A 76 17.09 -10.53 -4.22
N SER A 77 17.11 -11.16 -5.41
CA SER A 77 17.03 -10.49 -6.71
C SER A 77 15.73 -9.74 -6.98
N GLN A 78 14.67 -9.96 -6.19
CA GLN A 78 13.39 -9.25 -6.29
C GLN A 78 13.27 -8.10 -5.27
N LEU A 79 14.23 -7.94 -4.35
CA LEU A 79 14.26 -6.82 -3.41
C LEU A 79 14.76 -5.56 -4.13
N ALA A 80 13.87 -4.60 -4.34
CA ALA A 80 14.19 -3.32 -4.97
C ALA A 80 13.66 -2.17 -4.12
N ALA A 81 14.52 -1.18 -3.85
CA ALA A 81 14.08 0.12 -3.36
C ALA A 81 13.59 0.95 -4.56
N ILE A 82 12.39 1.50 -4.44
CA ILE A 82 11.71 2.26 -5.50
C ILE A 82 11.63 3.72 -5.09
N SER A 83 11.89 4.64 -6.02
CA SER A 83 11.90 6.09 -5.79
C SER A 83 10.76 6.83 -6.49
N GLY A 84 10.06 6.16 -7.43
CA GLY A 84 9.02 6.77 -8.26
C GLY A 84 9.59 7.21 -9.61
N GLY A 85 9.22 6.49 -10.66
CA GLY A 85 9.73 6.62 -12.03
C GLY A 85 10.02 5.28 -12.69
N GLU A 86 10.09 4.20 -11.91
CA GLU A 86 10.44 2.87 -12.35
C GLU A 86 9.36 2.26 -13.28
N ARG A 87 9.84 1.35 -14.14
CA ARG A 87 9.04 0.50 -15.01
C ARG A 87 9.41 -0.94 -14.66
N ILE A 88 8.51 -1.62 -13.98
CA ILE A 88 8.79 -2.88 -13.30
C ILE A 88 8.08 -4.00 -14.08
N PRO A 89 8.80 -4.75 -14.95
CA PRO A 89 8.23 -5.91 -15.62
C PRO A 89 8.04 -7.06 -14.62
N LEU A 90 6.85 -7.66 -14.63
CA LEU A 90 6.54 -8.81 -13.77
C LEU A 90 6.48 -10.10 -14.58
N PHE A 91 7.02 -11.16 -14.00
CA PHE A 91 7.20 -12.47 -14.63
C PHE A 91 6.61 -13.55 -13.73
N ILE A 92 6.22 -14.69 -14.30
CA ILE A 92 5.93 -15.87 -13.48
C ILE A 92 7.23 -16.51 -12.95
N LYS A 93 7.13 -17.27 -11.86
CA LYS A 93 8.26 -17.98 -11.25
C LYS A 93 9.05 -18.84 -12.24
N GLU A 94 8.37 -19.50 -13.19
CA GLU A 94 9.03 -20.34 -14.21
C GLU A 94 9.94 -19.53 -15.14
N GLN A 95 9.50 -18.34 -15.58
CA GLN A 95 10.32 -17.45 -16.42
C GLN A 95 11.60 -17.02 -15.69
N ARG A 96 11.49 -16.67 -14.39
CA ARG A 96 12.65 -16.33 -13.55
C ARG A 96 13.59 -17.53 -13.36
N HIS A 97 13.05 -18.71 -13.09
CA HIS A 97 13.87 -19.90 -12.85
C HIS A 97 14.66 -20.31 -14.11
N LYS A 98 14.06 -20.22 -15.30
CA LYS A 98 14.73 -20.53 -16.57
C LYS A 98 16.01 -19.72 -16.78
N VAL A 99 16.00 -18.42 -16.50
CA VAL A 99 17.18 -17.57 -16.68
C VAL A 99 18.27 -17.82 -15.64
N ILE A 100 17.89 -18.17 -14.39
CA ILE A 100 18.83 -18.54 -13.32
C ILE A 100 19.56 -19.86 -13.66
N VAL A 101 18.83 -20.87 -14.16
CA VAL A 101 19.43 -22.14 -14.58
C VAL A 101 20.36 -21.94 -15.78
N ALA A 102 19.93 -21.15 -16.76
CA ALA A 102 20.71 -20.86 -17.96
C ALA A 102 21.98 -20.04 -17.68
N SER A 103 21.96 -19.14 -16.68
CA SER A 103 23.17 -18.39 -16.28
C SER A 103 24.17 -19.29 -15.53
N SER A 104 23.66 -20.19 -14.69
CA SER A 104 24.48 -21.11 -13.88
C SER A 104 25.19 -22.19 -14.72
N SER A 105 24.72 -22.44 -15.94
CA SER A 105 25.27 -23.44 -16.86
C SER A 105 26.22 -22.86 -17.91
N ARG A 106 26.51 -21.55 -17.89
CA ARG A 106 27.54 -20.97 -18.77
C ARG A 106 28.93 -21.36 -18.26
N PRO A 107 29.79 -21.96 -19.10
CA PRO A 107 31.17 -22.20 -18.72
C PRO A 107 31.84 -20.86 -18.39
N HIS A 108 32.54 -20.80 -17.26
CA HIS A 108 33.38 -19.67 -16.86
C HIS A 108 34.56 -19.52 -17.82
N GLY A 109 34.30 -19.00 -19.02
CA GLY A 109 35.33 -18.61 -19.96
C GLY A 109 36.12 -17.42 -19.39
N LEU A 110 37.44 -17.41 -19.62
CA LEU A 110 38.26 -16.24 -19.34
C LEU A 110 37.68 -15.02 -20.09
N PRO A 111 37.39 -13.91 -19.42
CA PRO A 111 36.85 -12.73 -20.10
C PRO A 111 37.84 -12.24 -21.15
N SER A 112 37.36 -12.02 -22.38
CA SER A 112 38.16 -11.59 -23.53
C SER A 112 38.52 -10.09 -23.51
N GLY A 113 38.17 -9.38 -22.45
CA GLY A 113 38.42 -7.96 -22.27
C GLY A 113 38.39 -7.54 -20.80
N PRO A 114 38.74 -6.28 -20.49
CA PRO A 114 38.64 -5.76 -19.13
C PRO A 114 37.20 -5.95 -18.59
N PRO A 115 37.03 -6.30 -17.31
CA PRO A 115 35.71 -6.59 -16.77
C PRO A 115 34.82 -5.36 -16.91
N SER A 116 33.66 -5.53 -17.56
CA SER A 116 32.63 -4.49 -17.71
C SER A 116 31.83 -4.26 -16.40
N GLY A 117 32.47 -4.48 -15.25
CA GLY A 117 31.82 -4.60 -13.95
C GLY A 117 31.22 -6.00 -13.71
N PRO A 118 30.85 -6.33 -12.46
CA PRO A 118 30.14 -7.57 -12.17
C PRO A 118 28.76 -7.54 -12.85
N PRO A 119 28.32 -8.63 -13.52
CA PRO A 119 26.98 -8.70 -14.04
C PRO A 119 25.96 -8.67 -12.90
N GLY A 120 24.84 -7.97 -13.10
CA GLY A 120 23.69 -8.06 -12.21
C GLY A 120 23.05 -9.45 -12.19
N PRO A 121 22.08 -9.71 -11.31
CA PRO A 121 21.36 -10.98 -11.30
C PRO A 121 20.69 -11.24 -12.67
N PRO A 122 20.63 -12.50 -13.13
CA PRO A 122 19.98 -12.84 -14.39
C PRO A 122 18.48 -12.52 -14.32
N THR A 123 17.98 -11.82 -15.32
CA THR A 123 16.55 -11.45 -15.45
C THR A 123 15.98 -11.92 -16.79
N PRO A 124 14.67 -12.23 -16.87
CA PRO A 124 14.01 -12.47 -18.15
C PRO A 124 14.04 -11.23 -19.05
N ASN A 125 13.83 -11.43 -20.35
CA ASN A 125 13.67 -10.30 -21.28
C ASN A 125 12.41 -9.50 -20.88
N PRO A 126 12.49 -8.18 -20.69
CA PRO A 126 11.32 -7.34 -20.39
C PRO A 126 10.14 -7.51 -21.36
N ASP A 127 10.40 -7.86 -22.62
CA ASP A 127 9.34 -8.11 -23.61
C ASP A 127 8.49 -9.36 -23.30
N ASP A 128 9.00 -10.27 -22.46
CA ASP A 128 8.29 -11.47 -22.00
C ASP A 128 7.45 -11.21 -20.73
N ALA A 129 7.36 -9.96 -20.25
CA ALA A 129 6.63 -9.64 -19.04
C ALA A 129 5.13 -9.98 -19.16
N ILE A 130 4.58 -10.55 -18.10
CA ILE A 130 3.14 -10.86 -17.99
C ILE A 130 2.34 -9.56 -17.92
N ILE A 131 2.82 -8.62 -17.11
CA ILE A 131 2.35 -7.24 -16.97
C ILE A 131 3.52 -6.31 -16.64
N THR A 132 3.31 -5.00 -16.81
CA THR A 132 4.27 -3.95 -16.42
C THR A 132 3.64 -3.04 -15.38
N VAL A 133 4.40 -2.68 -14.34
CA VAL A 133 3.96 -1.74 -13.29
C VAL A 133 4.77 -0.46 -13.41
N HIS A 134 4.08 0.69 -13.37
CA HIS A 134 4.73 1.99 -13.25
C HIS A 134 4.64 2.46 -11.81
N ALA A 135 5.79 2.70 -11.19
CA ALA A 135 5.85 3.31 -9.87
C ALA A 135 5.93 4.84 -10.02
N TRP A 136 5.17 5.56 -9.19
CA TRP A 136 5.19 7.02 -9.15
C TRP A 136 5.16 7.49 -7.70
N PRO A 137 5.75 8.65 -7.39
CA PRO A 137 5.52 9.28 -6.09
C PRO A 137 4.01 9.48 -5.88
N SER A 138 3.53 9.07 -4.70
CA SER A 138 2.16 9.36 -4.29
C SER A 138 2.03 10.81 -3.84
N LEU A 139 0.83 11.36 -3.99
CA LEU A 139 0.44 12.52 -3.19
C LEU A 139 0.29 12.06 -1.73
N HIS A 140 0.83 12.85 -0.81
CA HIS A 140 0.84 12.57 0.63
C HIS A 140 -0.26 13.25 1.46
N ALA A 141 -1.23 12.57 2.05
CA ALA A 141 -2.32 13.20 2.81
C ALA A 141 -1.88 14.34 3.77
N LEU A 142 -2.56 15.50 3.72
CA LEU A 142 -2.37 16.56 4.72
C LEU A 142 -3.45 16.47 5.78
N MET A 143 -3.02 16.33 7.03
CA MET A 143 -3.92 16.20 8.17
C MET A 143 -4.53 17.56 8.56
N PRO A 144 -5.80 17.60 9.02
CA PRO A 144 -6.38 18.78 9.66
C PRO A 144 -5.48 19.36 10.76
N LEU A 145 -5.61 20.66 11.04
CA LEU A 145 -4.84 21.31 12.10
C LEU A 145 -5.03 20.62 13.46
N GLY A 146 -3.91 20.44 14.17
CA GLY A 146 -3.86 19.88 15.51
C GLY A 146 -2.96 18.65 15.58
N ASP A 147 -3.15 17.83 16.61
CA ASP A 147 -2.45 16.55 16.75
C ASP A 147 -3.46 15.40 16.70
N HIS A 148 -3.00 14.15 16.77
CA HIS A 148 -3.91 13.00 16.69
C HIS A 148 -5.06 13.01 17.71
N ARG A 149 -4.96 13.80 18.80
CA ARG A 149 -6.02 13.95 19.81
C ARG A 149 -7.16 14.87 19.35
N SER A 150 -6.93 15.72 18.35
CA SER A 150 -7.97 16.59 17.80
C SER A 150 -8.76 15.94 16.66
N PHE A 151 -8.36 14.76 16.18
CA PHE A 151 -9.17 14.04 15.19
C PHE A 151 -10.45 13.51 15.83
N PRO A 152 -11.60 13.73 15.17
CA PRO A 152 -12.83 13.08 15.58
C PRO A 152 -12.67 11.57 15.47
N GLU A 153 -13.48 10.83 16.23
CA GLU A 153 -13.50 9.38 16.13
C GLU A 153 -13.93 8.92 14.72
N VAL A 154 -14.87 9.64 14.10
CA VAL A 154 -15.28 9.43 12.70
C VAL A 154 -14.94 10.66 11.88
N MET A 155 -14.19 10.46 10.79
CA MET A 155 -13.91 11.50 9.81
C MET A 155 -14.96 11.44 8.70
N ASP A 156 -15.72 12.51 8.51
CA ASP A 156 -16.78 12.60 7.51
C ASP A 156 -16.28 13.34 6.27
N THR A 157 -16.29 12.66 5.13
CA THR A 157 -15.84 13.24 3.84
C THR A 157 -16.71 14.40 3.35
N GLY A 158 -17.93 14.57 3.87
CA GLY A 158 -18.77 15.73 3.61
C GLY A 158 -18.42 16.97 4.44
N THR A 159 -17.56 16.83 5.46
CA THR A 159 -17.15 17.94 6.33
C THR A 159 -15.89 18.62 5.78
N VAL A 160 -15.95 19.95 5.63
CA VAL A 160 -14.75 20.75 5.32
C VAL A 160 -13.93 20.91 6.59
N TYR A 161 -12.83 20.17 6.67
CA TYR A 161 -11.85 20.34 7.74
C TYR A 161 -10.96 21.56 7.42
N THR A 162 -11.14 22.64 8.18
CA THR A 162 -10.37 23.87 8.00
C THR A 162 -9.12 23.86 8.86
N GLY A 163 -8.03 24.42 8.34
CA GLY A 163 -6.77 24.57 9.06
C GLY A 163 -5.68 25.20 8.19
N SER A 164 -4.64 25.77 8.80
CA SER A 164 -3.47 26.37 8.16
C SER A 164 -2.20 25.55 8.41
N GLY A 165 -1.94 24.58 7.55
CA GLY A 165 -0.79 23.68 7.61
C GLY A 165 0.12 23.85 6.40
N SER A 166 0.53 25.08 6.06
CA SER A 166 1.41 25.32 4.90
C SER A 166 2.75 24.57 4.94
N HIS A 167 3.11 24.00 6.10
CA HIS A 167 4.29 23.16 6.31
C HIS A 167 3.97 21.75 6.80
N SER A 168 2.69 21.43 7.03
CA SER A 168 2.25 20.07 7.33
C SER A 168 2.58 19.21 6.13
N CYS A 169 3.36 18.16 6.34
CA CYS A 169 3.82 17.24 5.30
C CYS A 169 4.34 15.96 5.96
N THR A 170 4.96 15.10 5.16
CA THR A 170 5.67 13.89 5.57
C THR A 170 6.60 14.06 6.77
N LEU A 171 7.23 15.22 6.93
CA LEU A 171 8.09 15.49 8.07
C LEU A 171 7.30 15.54 9.39
N ASP A 172 6.11 16.13 9.36
CA ASP A 172 5.26 16.24 10.55
C ASP A 172 4.59 14.93 10.89
N VAL A 173 4.18 14.13 9.90
CA VAL A 173 3.71 12.77 10.15
C VAL A 173 4.84 11.90 10.70
N THR A 174 6.04 11.98 10.12
CA THR A 174 7.23 11.29 10.67
C THR A 174 7.48 11.69 12.13
N ARG A 175 7.35 12.97 12.48
CA ARG A 175 7.47 13.44 13.87
C ARG A 175 6.32 12.93 14.74
N GLY A 176 5.08 12.96 14.26
CA GLY A 176 3.90 12.47 14.96
C GLY A 176 4.01 10.98 15.29
N LEU A 177 4.46 10.18 14.34
CA LEU A 177 4.73 8.76 14.54
C LEU A 177 5.91 8.52 15.46
N THR A 178 7.03 9.24 15.27
CA THR A 178 8.25 9.03 16.06
C THR A 178 8.07 9.44 17.52
N TYR A 179 7.48 10.61 17.77
CA TYR A 179 7.40 11.20 19.11
C TYR A 179 6.04 11.00 19.77
N GLY A 180 4.95 10.95 18.99
CA GLY A 180 3.62 10.60 19.48
C GLY A 180 3.52 9.10 19.72
N LEU A 181 3.37 8.30 18.66
CA LEU A 181 3.22 6.85 18.78
C LEU A 181 4.46 6.19 19.38
N GLY A 182 5.65 6.54 18.91
CA GLY A 182 6.91 6.05 19.47
C GLY A 182 7.13 6.46 20.93
N GLY A 183 6.51 7.55 21.39
CA GLY A 183 6.46 7.90 22.82
C GLY A 183 5.68 6.89 23.64
N LEU A 184 4.55 6.39 23.13
CA LEU A 184 3.73 5.37 23.80
C LEU A 184 4.49 4.04 23.98
N LEU A 185 5.32 3.69 23.00
CA LEU A 185 6.11 2.46 23.06
C LEU A 185 7.22 2.50 24.11
N LYS A 186 7.64 3.70 24.53
CA LYS A 186 8.63 3.92 25.59
C LYS A 186 8.05 3.84 27.00
N MET A 187 6.73 3.73 27.14
CA MET A 187 6.10 3.61 28.45
C MET A 187 6.37 2.22 29.03
N ASP A 188 6.96 2.16 30.22
CA ASP A 188 7.23 0.90 30.93
C ASP A 188 5.94 0.14 31.27
N LEU A 189 4.88 0.88 31.62
CA LEU A 189 3.56 0.34 31.96
C LEU A 189 2.48 1.05 31.15
N VAL A 190 1.60 0.25 30.56
CA VAL A 190 0.40 0.78 29.90
C VAL A 190 -0.60 1.21 30.99
N PRO A 191 -1.08 2.46 31.00
CA PRO A 191 -1.97 2.96 32.05
C PRO A 191 -3.24 2.09 32.19
N PRO A 192 -3.67 1.73 33.41
CA PRO A 192 -4.87 0.90 33.61
C PRO A 192 -6.13 1.51 32.98
N GLN A 193 -6.24 2.84 32.99
CA GLN A 193 -7.34 3.61 32.42
C GLN A 193 -7.30 3.74 30.89
N MET A 194 -6.23 3.30 30.23
CA MET A 194 -6.18 3.30 28.77
C MET A 194 -7.28 2.38 28.21
N HIS A 195 -7.98 2.85 27.19
CA HIS A 195 -9.02 2.08 26.53
C HIS A 195 -8.45 0.80 25.90
N GLN A 196 -9.24 -0.27 25.84
CA GLN A 196 -8.74 -1.61 25.49
C GLN A 196 -8.16 -1.67 24.08
N ASP A 197 -8.79 -1.02 23.11
CA ASP A 197 -8.30 -0.93 21.73
C ASP A 197 -6.88 -0.34 21.63
N MET A 198 -6.58 0.67 22.45
CA MET A 198 -5.27 1.29 22.50
C MET A 198 -4.25 0.41 23.21
N LYS A 199 -4.67 -0.38 24.21
CA LYS A 199 -3.81 -1.41 24.83
C LYS A 199 -3.43 -2.48 23.81
N ASP A 200 -4.39 -2.94 23.02
CA ASP A 200 -4.18 -3.94 21.96
C ASP A 200 -3.26 -3.37 20.88
N PHE A 201 -3.46 -2.12 20.47
CA PHE A 201 -2.59 -1.44 19.52
C PHE A 201 -1.16 -1.23 20.04
N VAL A 202 -0.98 -0.80 21.29
CA VAL A 202 0.35 -0.66 21.91
C VAL A 202 1.04 -2.02 22.02
N THR A 203 0.29 -3.08 22.35
CA THR A 203 0.82 -4.46 22.40
C THR A 203 1.31 -4.89 21.02
N TYR A 204 0.50 -4.69 19.98
CA TYR A 204 0.86 -4.94 18.59
C TYR A 204 2.14 -4.19 18.18
N MET A 205 2.20 -2.88 18.43
CA MET A 205 3.34 -2.04 18.05
C MET A 205 4.63 -2.39 18.80
N LYS A 206 4.53 -2.84 20.06
CA LYS A 206 5.68 -3.24 20.89
C LYS A 206 6.29 -4.56 20.44
N ASP A 207 5.51 -5.45 19.83
CA ASP A 207 6.03 -6.70 19.26
C ASP A 207 6.77 -6.41 17.95
N ARG A 208 8.01 -5.96 18.08
CA ARG A 208 8.89 -5.61 16.96
C ARG A 208 9.53 -6.83 16.31
N ASP A 209 9.39 -8.01 16.91
CA ASP A 209 9.86 -9.25 16.30
C ASP A 209 8.88 -9.73 15.24
N MET A 210 7.58 -9.64 15.54
CA MET A 210 6.51 -9.91 14.58
C MET A 210 6.22 -8.72 13.66
N ASN A 211 6.16 -7.49 14.20
CA ASN A 211 5.66 -6.32 13.48
C ASN A 211 6.78 -5.34 13.13
N ARG A 212 7.45 -5.60 12.00
CA ARG A 212 8.50 -4.73 11.46
C ARG A 212 7.88 -3.56 10.68
N TYR A 213 8.18 -2.34 11.11
CA TYR A 213 7.75 -1.10 10.46
C TYR A 213 8.74 0.04 10.75
N SER A 214 8.56 1.18 10.09
CA SER A 214 9.31 2.42 10.21
C SER A 214 8.39 3.55 10.65
N PHE A 215 8.93 4.51 11.41
CA PHE A 215 8.23 5.78 11.67
C PHE A 215 8.47 6.82 10.56
N PHE A 216 9.37 6.54 9.63
CA PHE A 216 9.63 7.42 8.49
C PHE A 216 8.53 7.25 7.46
N ASP A 217 7.87 8.36 7.16
CA ASP A 217 6.78 8.47 6.19
C ASP A 217 7.27 8.85 4.78
N GLY A 218 8.58 9.07 4.64
CA GLY A 218 9.22 9.43 3.37
C GLY A 218 9.03 8.38 2.28
N GLY A 219 8.71 8.84 1.07
CA GLY A 219 8.78 8.01 -0.14
C GLY A 219 7.55 7.15 -0.41
N GLN A 220 6.35 7.65 -0.11
CA GLN A 220 5.10 6.98 -0.48
C GLN A 220 4.99 6.81 -1.99
N ILE A 221 4.73 5.58 -2.43
CA ILE A 221 4.64 5.21 -3.85
C ILE A 221 3.22 4.76 -4.19
N MET A 222 2.72 5.22 -5.34
CA MET A 222 1.56 4.66 -6.01
C MET A 222 1.99 3.80 -7.20
N TYR A 223 1.21 2.76 -7.48
CA TYR A 223 1.53 1.77 -8.52
C TYR A 223 0.43 1.72 -9.57
N ASN A 224 0.81 1.89 -10.83
CA ASN A 224 -0.09 1.76 -11.98
C ASN A 224 0.22 0.47 -12.74
N PHE A 225 -0.66 -0.52 -12.61
CA PHE A 225 -0.54 -1.84 -13.22
C PHE A 225 -1.15 -1.84 -14.63
N LEU A 226 -0.32 -2.08 -15.64
CA LEU A 226 -0.76 -2.16 -17.04
C LEU A 226 -1.12 -3.61 -17.41
N ILE A 227 -2.41 -3.87 -17.61
CA ILE A 227 -2.98 -5.22 -17.78
C ILE A 227 -3.87 -5.22 -19.03
N ASP A 228 -3.42 -5.89 -20.10
CA ASP A 228 -4.14 -6.06 -21.37
C ASP A 228 -4.69 -4.75 -21.95
N GLY A 229 -3.86 -3.71 -22.00
CA GLY A 229 -4.24 -2.39 -22.52
C GLY A 229 -5.14 -1.55 -21.59
N LYS A 230 -5.43 -2.06 -20.37
CA LYS A 230 -6.10 -1.32 -19.29
C LYS A 230 -5.14 -1.04 -18.15
N ALA A 231 -5.53 -0.15 -17.25
CA ALA A 231 -4.74 0.26 -16.09
C ALA A 231 -5.52 0.02 -14.79
N LEU A 232 -4.84 -0.51 -13.77
CA LEU A 232 -5.30 -0.47 -12.37
C LEU A 232 -4.32 0.43 -11.61
N LEU A 233 -4.77 1.60 -11.18
CA LEU A 233 -3.99 2.47 -10.31
C LEU A 233 -4.33 2.13 -8.86
N TRP A 234 -3.32 1.80 -8.07
CA TRP A 234 -3.46 1.67 -6.63
C TRP A 234 -2.65 2.75 -5.92
N ASN A 235 -3.30 3.41 -4.96
CA ASN A 235 -2.71 4.44 -4.14
C ASN A 235 -3.21 4.27 -2.69
N GLY A 236 -2.33 3.85 -1.79
CA GLY A 236 -2.65 3.65 -0.38
C GLY A 236 -2.68 4.92 0.47
N HIS A 237 -2.39 6.10 -0.08
CA HIS A 237 -2.21 7.32 0.73
C HIS A 237 -2.80 8.60 0.12
N LEU A 238 -3.75 8.45 -0.81
CA LEU A 238 -4.42 9.57 -1.45
C LEU A 238 -5.44 10.22 -0.48
N GLY A 239 -5.05 11.28 0.21
CA GLY A 239 -5.95 12.12 1.04
C GLY A 239 -5.83 13.61 0.67
N GLY A 240 -6.91 14.38 0.74
CA GLY A 240 -6.96 15.78 0.26
C GLY A 240 -6.20 16.83 1.06
N TYR A 241 -5.77 17.91 0.38
CA TYR A 241 -4.75 18.88 0.83
C TYR A 241 -5.28 20.30 0.95
N GLU A 242 -4.92 21.08 1.98
CA GLU A 242 -5.31 22.51 2.12
C GLU A 242 -5.01 23.38 0.87
N GLY A 243 -3.87 23.19 0.19
CA GLY A 243 -3.55 23.92 -1.05
C GLY A 243 -4.51 23.66 -2.20
N ILE A 244 -5.32 22.60 -2.10
CA ILE A 244 -6.37 22.22 -3.03
C ILE A 244 -7.76 22.35 -2.38
N LEU A 245 -7.89 22.10 -1.08
CA LEU A 245 -9.11 22.04 -0.26
C LEU A 245 -9.55 23.40 0.29
N LYS A 246 -8.71 24.44 0.22
CA LYS A 246 -9.05 25.75 0.79
C LYS A 246 -10.35 26.33 0.24
N GLU A 247 -10.77 25.90 -0.96
CA GLU A 247 -12.00 26.36 -1.61
C GLU A 247 -12.78 25.27 -2.37
N GLU A 248 -12.40 23.99 -2.26
CA GLU A 248 -12.91 22.94 -3.18
C GLU A 248 -13.42 21.72 -2.41
N PRO A 249 -14.73 21.67 -2.12
CA PRO A 249 -15.32 20.59 -1.34
C PRO A 249 -15.40 19.26 -2.15
N ASP A 250 -14.98 19.26 -3.42
CA ASP A 250 -15.09 18.14 -4.38
C ASP A 250 -13.72 17.58 -4.80
N PHE A 251 -12.72 17.60 -3.91
CA PHE A 251 -11.37 17.18 -4.25
C PHE A 251 -11.28 15.74 -4.79
N ALA A 252 -12.00 14.81 -4.17
CA ALA A 252 -12.12 13.43 -4.66
C ALA A 252 -12.60 13.37 -6.13
N VAL A 253 -13.53 14.25 -6.52
CA VAL A 253 -14.02 14.36 -7.90
C VAL A 253 -12.89 14.82 -8.82
N LYS A 254 -12.13 15.83 -8.42
CA LYS A 254 -10.98 16.35 -9.20
C LYS A 254 -9.89 15.30 -9.36
N GLU A 255 -9.57 14.55 -8.31
CA GLU A 255 -8.59 13.47 -8.38
C GLU A 255 -8.99 12.43 -9.42
N VAL A 256 -10.24 11.97 -9.36
CA VAL A 256 -10.81 11.02 -10.32
C VAL A 256 -10.78 11.60 -11.74
N GLN A 257 -11.07 12.89 -11.94
CA GLN A 257 -10.94 13.57 -13.24
C GLN A 257 -9.49 13.63 -13.73
N TRP A 258 -8.53 13.94 -12.85
CA TRP A 258 -7.10 14.03 -13.22
C TRP A 258 -6.51 12.70 -13.67
N ILE A 259 -6.98 11.59 -13.09
CA ILE A 259 -6.58 10.25 -13.51
C ILE A 259 -7.41 9.71 -14.69
N GLY A 260 -8.22 10.57 -15.32
CA GLY A 260 -8.95 10.27 -16.56
C GLY A 260 -10.29 9.57 -16.37
N GLU A 261 -10.96 9.78 -15.23
CA GLU A 261 -12.30 9.24 -14.92
C GLU A 261 -12.37 7.70 -15.08
N PRO A 262 -11.62 6.92 -14.29
CA PRO A 262 -11.63 5.47 -14.37
C PRO A 262 -13.06 4.94 -14.22
N SER A 263 -13.44 3.96 -15.04
CA SER A 263 -14.81 3.42 -15.01
C SER A 263 -15.24 2.86 -13.65
N LYS A 264 -14.27 2.45 -12.82
CA LYS A 264 -14.48 1.90 -11.48
C LYS A 264 -13.51 2.57 -10.51
N VAL A 265 -13.99 2.95 -9.33
CA VAL A 265 -13.21 3.49 -8.21
C VAL A 265 -13.55 2.68 -6.97
N THR A 266 -12.61 2.47 -6.07
CA THR A 266 -12.87 1.86 -4.75
C THR A 266 -12.05 2.60 -3.70
N TRP A 267 -12.59 2.74 -2.49
CA TRP A 267 -11.93 3.45 -1.41
C TRP A 267 -11.00 2.53 -0.63
N CYS A 268 -9.84 3.03 -0.24
CA CYS A 268 -9.03 2.42 0.81
C CYS A 268 -9.44 3.00 2.18
N LEU A 269 -8.95 2.40 3.28
CA LEU A 269 -9.01 2.99 4.64
C LEU A 269 -10.42 3.35 5.15
N HIS A 270 -11.44 2.62 4.69
CA HIS A 270 -12.83 2.82 5.12
C HIS A 270 -13.30 1.77 6.14
N ASP A 271 -12.43 0.85 6.55
CA ASP A 271 -12.66 -0.02 7.71
C ASP A 271 -12.24 0.66 9.02
N ARG A 272 -12.22 -0.10 10.11
CA ARG A 272 -11.87 0.43 11.44
C ARG A 272 -10.36 0.57 11.61
N CYS A 273 -9.92 1.72 12.12
CA CYS A 273 -8.52 2.03 12.43
C CYS A 273 -8.22 1.96 13.94
N PRO A 274 -6.95 1.70 14.34
CA PRO A 274 -6.55 1.62 15.74
C PRO A 274 -6.34 3.00 16.38
N ILE A 275 -6.23 4.06 15.58
CA ILE A 275 -6.06 5.45 16.02
C ILE A 275 -7.11 6.34 15.35
N ASN A 276 -7.35 7.52 15.91
CA ASN A 276 -8.30 8.45 15.30
C ASN A 276 -7.76 9.00 13.97
N PRO A 277 -8.63 9.17 12.96
CA PRO A 277 -10.04 8.75 12.96
C PRO A 277 -10.17 7.22 12.90
N LYS A 278 -11.01 6.67 13.78
CA LYS A 278 -11.28 5.22 13.88
C LYS A 278 -12.04 4.71 12.66
N HIS A 279 -12.69 5.58 11.90
CA HIS A 279 -13.40 5.25 10.69
C HIS A 279 -13.54 6.49 9.80
N ILE A 280 -13.54 6.28 8.47
CA ILE A 280 -13.78 7.33 7.48
C ILE A 280 -15.13 7.07 6.81
N ASN A 281 -16.08 7.99 7.00
CA ASN A 281 -17.36 7.95 6.30
C ASN A 281 -17.19 8.53 4.89
N VAL A 282 -17.21 7.65 3.89
CA VAL A 282 -17.01 7.97 2.48
C VAL A 282 -18.32 8.18 1.69
N ALA A 283 -19.48 8.22 2.37
CA ALA A 283 -20.78 8.31 1.69
C ALA A 283 -20.89 9.55 0.79
N ILE A 284 -20.53 10.72 1.32
CA ILE A 284 -20.58 11.98 0.57
C ILE A 284 -19.55 12.01 -0.55
N ALA A 285 -18.30 11.57 -0.30
CA ALA A 285 -17.30 11.46 -1.36
C ALA A 285 -17.77 10.53 -2.49
N THR A 286 -18.44 9.43 -2.15
CA THR A 286 -18.99 8.46 -3.10
C THR A 286 -20.07 9.11 -3.97
N GLU A 287 -21.07 9.73 -3.36
CA GLU A 287 -22.14 10.45 -4.06
C GLU A 287 -21.55 11.46 -5.06
N ARG A 288 -20.62 12.31 -4.59
CA ARG A 288 -20.05 13.36 -5.44
C ARG A 288 -19.17 12.84 -6.57
N VAL A 289 -18.41 11.76 -6.35
CA VAL A 289 -17.62 11.12 -7.43
C VAL A 289 -18.54 10.56 -8.51
N GLU A 290 -19.65 9.94 -8.12
CA GLU A 290 -20.61 9.38 -9.08
C GLU A 290 -21.44 10.42 -9.81
N GLU A 291 -21.71 11.58 -9.18
CA GLU A 291 -22.41 12.71 -9.80
C GLU A 291 -21.48 13.55 -10.69
N GLY A 292 -20.24 13.75 -10.25
CA GLY A 292 -19.27 14.66 -10.87
C GLY A 292 -18.36 14.02 -11.93
N THR A 293 -18.41 12.70 -12.10
CA THR A 293 -17.57 11.96 -13.06
C THR A 293 -18.34 10.83 -13.75
N LYS A 294 -17.71 10.18 -14.76
CA LYS A 294 -18.26 8.95 -15.37
C LYS A 294 -17.95 7.68 -14.57
N SER A 295 -17.28 7.81 -13.43
CA SER A 295 -16.79 6.71 -12.62
C SER A 295 -17.92 6.12 -11.78
N LYS A 296 -17.81 4.83 -11.44
CA LYS A 296 -18.67 4.18 -10.47
C LYS A 296 -17.87 3.66 -9.28
N VAL A 297 -18.35 3.96 -8.08
CA VAL A 297 -17.71 3.51 -6.85
C VAL A 297 -18.18 2.09 -6.58
N ILE A 298 -17.21 1.21 -6.41
CA ILE A 298 -17.41 -0.20 -6.12
C ILE A 298 -17.04 -0.44 -4.67
N GLU A 299 -18.02 -0.86 -3.90
CA GLU A 299 -17.82 -1.39 -2.56
C GLU A 299 -17.30 -2.83 -2.66
N LEU A 300 -16.19 -3.11 -1.97
CA LEU A 300 -15.60 -4.44 -1.92
C LEU A 300 -15.99 -5.11 -0.62
N THR A 301 -16.49 -6.34 -0.70
CA THR A 301 -16.65 -7.17 0.50
C THR A 301 -15.27 -7.63 0.95
N PRO A 302 -14.91 -7.47 2.24
CA PRO A 302 -13.62 -7.92 2.74
C PRO A 302 -13.37 -9.40 2.46
N ALA A 303 -12.13 -9.72 2.07
CA ALA A 303 -11.66 -11.06 1.72
C ALA A 303 -12.52 -11.80 0.67
N GLN A 304 -13.19 -11.05 -0.21
CA GLN A 304 -13.85 -11.62 -1.37
C GLN A 304 -13.28 -11.09 -2.70
N PRO A 305 -13.04 -11.98 -3.67
CA PRO A 305 -12.50 -11.58 -4.96
C PRO A 305 -13.54 -10.83 -5.80
N PHE A 306 -13.23 -9.60 -6.17
CA PHE A 306 -13.98 -8.81 -7.14
C PHE A 306 -13.36 -8.94 -8.54
N ARG A 307 -14.17 -9.23 -9.56
CA ARG A 307 -13.70 -9.38 -10.95
C ARG A 307 -13.49 -8.02 -11.62
N LEU A 308 -12.27 -7.79 -12.12
CA LEU A 308 -11.86 -6.53 -12.76
C LEU A 308 -12.40 -6.38 -14.20
#